data_AF-A0A4S4A490-F1
#
_entry.id   AF-A0A4S4A490-F1
#
_cell.length_a   1.000
_cell.length_b   1.000
_cell.length_c   1.000
_cell.angle_alpha   90.00
_cell.angle_beta   90.00
_cell.angle_gamma   90.00
#
_symmetry.space_group_name_H-M   'P 1'
#
loop_
_entity.id
_entity.type
_entity.pdbx_description
1 polymer ?
#
loop_
_entity_poly.entity_id
_entity_poly.type
_entity_poly.pdbx_seq_one_letter_code
_entity_poly.pdbx_strand_id
1 'polypeptide(L)'
;MDAELKNAQELEAALSNVALITNIQVIIDTDKIINDYPKGGSTDSTKPTGIGHQYQYMVASNLTGSAGSGTADLVINAVSGDVVRFNAVSEYDNFNNAVIIYNIQKFGGTDVFGPFTSKVFTAAGVQPSAGASPLPIQQVNGMSYWFYQADVIKPGTENYNVSFALYTMDRASGNMKLFGYFVWDPTIIVK
;
A
#
# COMPACT_ATOMS: atom_id res chain seq x y z
N MET A 1 29.18 12.26 32.53
CA MET A 1 28.17 11.23 32.19
C MET A 1 26.80 11.86 31.87
N ASP A 2 26.41 12.97 32.50
CA ASP A 2 25.08 13.57 32.28
C ASP A 2 24.90 14.39 30.99
N ALA A 3 25.96 14.97 30.42
CA ALA A 3 25.86 15.80 29.21
C ALA A 3 25.61 14.98 27.94
N GLU A 4 26.20 13.78 27.84
CA GLU A 4 26.01 12.89 26.69
C GLU A 4 24.61 12.26 26.69
N LEU A 5 24.09 11.87 27.86
CA LEU A 5 22.74 11.34 27.99
C LEU A 5 21.69 12.40 27.65
N LYS A 6 21.90 13.65 28.10
CA LYS A 6 21.03 14.78 27.78
C LYS A 6 21.05 15.12 26.28
N ASN A 7 22.22 15.16 25.66
CA ASN A 7 22.33 15.40 24.21
C ASN A 7 21.68 14.28 23.38
N ALA A 8 21.80 13.01 23.82
CA ALA A 8 21.13 11.89 23.17
C ALA A 8 19.61 12.02 23.25
N GLN A 9 19.07 12.41 24.41
CA GLN A 9 17.64 12.64 24.61
C GLN A 9 17.12 13.84 23.81
N GLU A 10 17.89 14.93 23.72
CA GLU A 10 17.54 16.10 22.91
C GLU A 10 17.57 15.79 21.41
N LEU A 11 18.52 14.97 20.95
CA LEU A 11 18.57 14.49 19.56
C LEU A 11 17.41 13.54 19.25
N GLU A 12 17.09 12.63 20.17
CA GLU A 12 15.93 11.73 20.05
C GLU A 12 14.62 12.51 20.02
N ALA A 13 14.50 13.57 20.84
CA ALA A 13 13.37 14.49 20.85
C ALA A 13 13.30 15.39 19.60
N ALA A 14 14.44 15.71 18.98
CA ALA A 14 14.46 16.45 17.71
C ALA A 14 14.07 15.55 16.53
N LEU A 15 14.52 14.29 16.53
CA LEU A 15 14.14 13.27 15.55
C LEU A 15 12.67 12.87 15.67
N SER A 16 12.10 12.88 16.88
CA SER A 16 10.68 12.59 17.10
C SER A 16 9.71 13.67 16.62
N ASN A 17 10.22 14.85 16.25
CA ASN A 17 9.42 15.96 15.69
C ASN A 17 9.49 16.04 14.15
N VAL A 18 10.15 15.09 13.47
CA VAL A 18 10.15 15.01 12.02
C VAL A 18 8.98 14.15 11.55
N ALA A 19 8.18 14.67 10.61
CA ALA A 19 7.10 13.91 9.98
C ALA A 19 7.63 12.59 9.40
N LEU A 20 7.02 11.48 9.81
CA LEU A 20 7.40 10.14 9.38
C LEU A 20 6.56 9.69 8.18
N ILE A 21 7.12 8.74 7.44
CA ILE A 21 6.43 8.08 6.33
C ILE A 21 6.12 6.65 6.73
N THR A 22 4.84 6.29 6.71
CA THR A 22 4.35 4.92 6.87
C THR A 22 3.91 4.38 5.51
N ASN A 23 4.66 3.42 4.98
CA ASN A 23 4.28 2.69 3.78
C ASN A 23 3.35 1.54 4.16
N ILE A 24 2.29 1.33 3.39
CA ILE A 24 1.34 0.24 3.51
C ILE A 24 1.32 -0.49 2.17
N GLN A 25 1.88 -1.70 2.17
CA GLN A 25 1.82 -2.59 1.03
C GLN A 25 0.61 -3.51 1.15
N VAL A 26 -0.23 -3.48 0.13
CA VAL A 26 -1.36 -4.40 -0.01
C VAL A 26 -0.97 -5.50 -0.99
N ILE A 27 -0.99 -6.74 -0.54
CA ILE A 27 -0.94 -7.91 -1.42
C ILE A 27 -2.37 -8.35 -1.71
N ILE A 28 -2.72 -8.53 -2.98
CA ILE A 28 -4.04 -8.98 -3.41
C ILE A 28 -3.92 -10.39 -4.02
N ASP A 29 -4.69 -11.36 -3.51
CA ASP A 29 -4.82 -12.71 -4.07
C ASP A 29 -5.74 -12.67 -5.30
N THR A 30 -5.12 -12.44 -6.45
CA THR A 30 -5.82 -12.28 -7.72
C THR A 30 -6.40 -13.58 -8.24
N ASP A 31 -5.70 -14.71 -8.07
CA ASP A 31 -6.19 -16.02 -8.50
C ASP A 31 -7.47 -16.41 -7.78
N LYS A 32 -7.55 -16.18 -6.47
CA LYS A 32 -8.76 -16.46 -5.71
C LYS A 32 -9.92 -15.54 -6.13
N ILE A 33 -9.67 -14.26 -6.42
CA ILE A 33 -10.70 -13.36 -6.97
C ILE A 33 -11.16 -13.87 -8.34
N ILE A 34 -10.24 -14.22 -9.24
CA ILE A 34 -10.60 -14.69 -10.58
C ILE A 34 -11.43 -15.98 -10.51
N ASN A 35 -11.08 -16.89 -9.60
CA ASN A 35 -11.82 -18.13 -9.38
C ASN A 35 -13.22 -17.88 -8.79
N ASP A 36 -13.33 -17.00 -7.80
CA ASP A 36 -14.60 -16.72 -7.13
C ASP A 36 -15.52 -15.80 -7.98
N TYR A 37 -14.94 -15.04 -8.92
CA TYR A 37 -15.62 -14.11 -9.85
C TYR A 37 -15.30 -14.44 -11.33
N PRO A 38 -15.68 -15.61 -11.87
CA PRO A 38 -15.23 -16.09 -13.18
C PRO A 38 -15.72 -15.27 -14.37
N LYS A 39 -16.69 -14.36 -14.16
CA LYS A 39 -17.20 -13.43 -15.18
C LYS A 39 -16.49 -12.07 -15.16
N GLY A 40 -15.47 -11.91 -14.32
CA GLY A 40 -14.85 -10.62 -14.08
C GLY A 40 -15.59 -9.79 -13.03
N GLY A 41 -15.01 -8.64 -12.72
CA GLY A 41 -15.67 -7.58 -11.95
C GLY A 41 -16.35 -6.56 -12.87
N SER A 42 -16.94 -5.53 -12.26
CA SER A 42 -17.41 -4.34 -12.95
C SER A 42 -16.35 -3.75 -13.87
N THR A 43 -16.76 -3.27 -15.05
CA THR A 43 -15.91 -2.50 -15.97
C THR A 43 -16.11 -0.99 -15.85
N ASP A 44 -16.94 -0.55 -14.89
CA ASP A 44 -17.15 0.85 -14.54
C ASP A 44 -16.39 1.15 -13.23
N SER A 45 -15.35 1.98 -13.31
CA SER A 45 -14.50 2.33 -12.16
C SER A 45 -15.24 3.14 -11.09
N THR A 46 -16.39 3.74 -11.42
CA THR A 46 -17.21 4.46 -10.44
C THR A 46 -18.15 3.52 -9.67
N LYS A 47 -18.26 2.25 -10.11
CA LYS A 47 -19.10 1.21 -9.52
C LYS A 47 -18.32 -0.10 -9.38
N PRO A 48 -17.25 -0.13 -8.58
CA PRO A 48 -16.47 -1.35 -8.38
C PRO A 48 -17.29 -2.46 -7.72
N THR A 49 -16.86 -3.69 -7.92
CA THR A 49 -17.47 -4.89 -7.33
C THR A 49 -17.05 -5.02 -5.87
N GLY A 50 -18.00 -5.03 -4.94
CA GLY A 50 -17.73 -5.27 -3.52
C GLY A 50 -17.24 -6.70 -3.28
N ILE A 51 -16.13 -6.84 -2.55
CA ILE A 51 -15.55 -8.13 -2.17
C ILE A 51 -15.22 -8.16 -0.68
N GLY A 52 -15.14 -9.37 -0.12
CA GLY A 52 -14.76 -9.57 1.28
C GLY A 52 -13.27 -9.39 1.54
N HIS A 53 -12.88 -9.64 2.79
CA HIS A 53 -11.55 -9.37 3.36
C HIS A 53 -10.56 -10.53 3.15
N GLN A 54 -11.01 -11.65 2.58
CA GLN A 54 -10.19 -12.85 2.38
C GLN A 54 -9.23 -12.79 1.20
N TYR A 55 -9.16 -11.67 0.48
CA TYR A 55 -8.36 -11.53 -0.74
C TYR A 55 -7.22 -10.53 -0.61
N GLN A 56 -7.11 -9.82 0.53
CA GLN A 56 -6.17 -8.72 0.69
C GLN A 56 -5.40 -8.88 2.00
N TYR A 57 -4.11 -8.57 1.93
CA TYR A 57 -3.19 -8.66 3.06
C TYR A 57 -2.39 -7.36 3.12
N MET A 58 -2.57 -6.60 4.19
CA MET A 58 -1.92 -5.30 4.40
C MET A 58 -0.72 -5.45 5.32
N VAL A 59 0.42 -4.90 4.90
CA VAL A 59 1.66 -4.85 5.67
C VAL A 59 2.14 -3.41 5.75
N ALA A 60 2.34 -2.91 6.97
CA ALA A 60 2.89 -1.58 7.20
C ALA A 60 4.39 -1.61 7.50
N SER A 61 5.10 -0.55 7.09
CA SER A 61 6.41 -0.22 7.65
C SER A 61 6.27 0.41 9.04
N ASN A 62 7.36 0.45 9.81
CA ASN A 62 7.39 1.06 11.15
C ASN A 62 6.37 0.45 12.13
N LEU A 63 6.40 -0.88 12.27
CA LEU A 63 5.43 -1.65 13.05
C LEU A 63 5.46 -1.43 14.56
N THR A 64 6.32 -0.54 15.10
CA THR A 64 6.40 -0.29 16.54
C THR A 64 5.04 0.18 17.05
N GLY A 65 4.36 -0.68 17.81
CA GLY A 65 3.01 -0.49 18.33
C GLY A 65 1.86 -0.56 17.30
N SER A 66 2.16 -0.95 16.06
CA SER A 66 1.17 -1.31 15.03
C SER A 66 0.64 -2.74 15.25
N ALA A 67 -0.55 -3.05 14.75
CA ALA A 67 -1.17 -4.37 14.85
C ALA A 67 -1.97 -4.71 13.57
N GLY A 68 -2.28 -6.00 13.35
CA GLY A 68 -3.05 -6.43 12.17
C GLY A 68 -2.22 -6.58 10.89
N SER A 69 -0.90 -6.42 10.96
CA SER A 69 -0.02 -6.69 9.81
C SER A 69 -0.20 -8.13 9.30
N GLY A 70 -0.38 -8.28 7.99
CA GLY A 70 -0.72 -9.53 7.34
C GLY A 70 -2.22 -9.86 7.31
N THR A 71 -3.08 -8.92 7.70
CA THR A 71 -4.55 -9.04 7.61
C THR A 71 -5.15 -7.92 6.74
N ALA A 72 -6.46 -7.93 6.51
CA ALA A 72 -7.13 -6.88 5.74
C ALA A 72 -7.39 -5.59 6.55
N ASP A 73 -7.23 -5.64 7.87
CA ASP A 73 -7.39 -4.51 8.78
C ASP A 73 -6.04 -4.14 9.41
N LEU A 74 -5.83 -2.87 9.72
CA LEU A 74 -4.52 -2.40 10.16
C LEU A 74 -4.64 -1.33 11.25
N VAL A 75 -3.82 -1.48 12.28
CA VAL A 75 -3.56 -0.42 13.27
C VAL A 75 -2.16 0.12 13.00
N ILE A 76 -2.05 1.41 12.73
CA ILE A 76 -0.77 2.11 12.57
C ILE A 76 -0.62 3.17 13.65
N ASN A 77 0.62 3.45 14.03
CA ASN A 77 0.95 4.59 14.87
C ASN A 77 1.45 5.72 13.98
N ALA A 78 0.76 6.85 13.99
CA ALA A 78 1.12 8.02 13.20
C ALA A 78 0.51 9.27 13.83
N VAL A 79 1.26 10.37 13.81
CA VAL A 79 0.82 11.66 14.35
C VAL A 79 0.37 12.60 13.23
N SER A 80 -0.38 13.63 13.59
CA SER A 80 -0.75 14.69 12.64
C SER A 80 0.49 15.27 11.95
N GLY A 81 0.46 15.31 10.61
CA GLY A 81 1.58 15.74 9.77
C GLY A 81 2.42 14.60 9.21
N ASP A 82 2.27 13.37 9.71
CA ASP A 82 2.86 12.19 9.09
C ASP A 82 2.24 11.92 7.72
N VAL A 83 2.92 11.10 6.93
CA VAL A 83 2.49 10.73 5.58
C VAL A 83 2.25 9.23 5.52
N VAL A 84 1.10 8.84 4.99
CA VAL A 84 0.80 7.42 4.68
C VAL A 84 0.85 7.20 3.17
N ARG A 85 1.52 6.12 2.75
CA ARG A 85 1.67 5.73 1.36
C ARG A 85 1.15 4.32 1.13
N PHE A 86 0.11 4.18 0.32
CA PHE A 86 -0.38 2.89 -0.11
C PHE A 86 0.26 2.50 -1.44
N ASN A 87 0.64 1.24 -1.55
CA ASN A 87 0.89 0.59 -2.84
C ASN A 87 0.25 -0.81 -2.82
N ALA A 88 -0.01 -1.36 -4.01
CA ALA A 88 -0.56 -2.70 -4.13
C ALA A 88 0.20 -3.52 -5.16
N VAL A 89 0.33 -4.80 -4.86
CA VAL A 89 0.86 -5.83 -5.74
C VAL A 89 -0.04 -7.06 -5.69
N SER A 90 -0.08 -7.81 -6.77
CA SER A 90 -0.62 -9.16 -6.74
C SER A 90 0.35 -10.11 -6.03
N GLU A 91 -0.11 -11.32 -5.75
CA GLU A 91 0.73 -12.46 -5.34
C GLU A 91 1.85 -12.80 -6.34
N TYR A 92 1.83 -12.20 -7.53
CA TYR A 92 2.84 -12.32 -8.60
C TYR A 92 3.74 -11.10 -8.73
N ASP A 93 3.78 -10.19 -7.75
CA ASP A 93 4.50 -8.91 -7.84
C ASP A 93 4.11 -8.11 -9.11
N ASN A 94 2.82 -8.15 -9.46
CA ASN A 94 2.25 -7.56 -10.67
C ASN A 94 2.82 -8.06 -12.01
N PHE A 95 3.62 -9.13 -12.03
CA PHE A 95 4.21 -9.66 -13.27
C PHE A 95 3.19 -10.34 -14.19
N ASN A 96 2.25 -11.10 -13.62
CA ASN A 96 1.28 -11.89 -14.39
C ASN A 96 -0.14 -11.32 -14.33
N ASN A 97 -0.74 -11.39 -13.15
CA ASN A 97 -1.88 -10.55 -12.81
C ASN A 97 -1.33 -9.30 -12.14
N ALA A 98 -1.92 -8.13 -12.39
CA ALA A 98 -1.51 -6.89 -11.75
C ALA A 98 -2.69 -6.17 -11.12
N VAL A 99 -2.41 -5.43 -10.06
CA VAL A 99 -3.39 -4.61 -9.37
C VAL A 99 -2.90 -3.18 -9.21
N ILE A 100 -3.85 -2.24 -9.27
CA ILE A 100 -3.58 -0.81 -9.04
C ILE A 100 -4.69 -0.25 -8.16
N ILE A 101 -4.34 0.25 -6.97
CA ILE A 101 -5.27 1.05 -6.17
C ILE A 101 -5.48 2.39 -6.87
N TYR A 102 -6.74 2.80 -7.06
CA TYR A 102 -7.06 4.07 -7.71
C TYR A 102 -7.96 4.97 -6.86
N ASN A 103 -8.54 4.45 -5.77
CA ASN A 103 -9.34 5.24 -4.86
C ASN A 103 -9.25 4.69 -3.43
N ILE A 104 -9.16 5.60 -2.47
CA ILE A 104 -9.27 5.33 -1.04
C ILE A 104 -10.18 6.43 -0.53
N GLN A 105 -11.39 6.05 -0.16
CA GLN A 105 -12.43 6.99 0.21
C GLN A 105 -13.03 6.61 1.56
N LYS A 106 -13.10 7.57 2.46
CA LYS A 106 -13.84 7.44 3.71
C LYS A 106 -15.32 7.11 3.46
N PHE A 107 -15.87 6.19 4.24
CA PHE A 107 -17.32 6.03 4.35
C PHE A 107 -17.86 6.19 5.79
N GLY A 108 -17.00 6.22 6.81
CA GLY A 108 -17.41 6.43 8.20
C GLY A 108 -16.26 6.73 9.15
N GLY A 109 -16.59 7.15 10.38
CA GLY A 109 -15.61 7.43 11.44
C GLY A 109 -15.02 8.86 11.41
N THR A 110 -13.81 8.99 11.93
CA THR A 110 -13.05 10.24 12.01
C THR A 110 -12.40 10.59 10.65
N ASP A 111 -12.24 11.87 10.32
CA ASP A 111 -11.39 12.28 9.19
C ASP A 111 -9.91 12.20 9.62
N VAL A 112 -9.30 11.04 9.44
CA VAL A 112 -7.92 10.73 9.83
C VAL A 112 -6.95 11.12 8.73
N PHE A 113 -7.28 10.83 7.47
CA PHE A 113 -6.43 11.18 6.32
C PHE A 113 -6.97 12.37 5.53
N GLY A 114 -6.04 13.10 4.91
CA GLY A 114 -6.36 14.06 3.86
C GLY A 114 -6.69 13.39 2.53
N PRO A 115 -6.88 14.19 1.46
CA PRO A 115 -7.14 13.65 0.13
C PRO A 115 -5.94 12.84 -0.35
N PHE A 116 -6.20 11.63 -0.82
CA PHE A 116 -5.17 10.79 -1.44
C PHE A 116 -4.80 11.30 -2.83
N THR A 117 -3.51 11.21 -3.15
CA THR A 117 -2.96 11.62 -4.44
C THR A 117 -1.95 10.59 -4.97
N SER A 118 -1.99 10.35 -6.28
CA SER A 118 -1.02 9.50 -6.96
C SER A 118 0.32 10.20 -7.08
N LYS A 119 1.39 9.56 -6.62
CA LYS A 119 2.77 10.06 -6.69
C LYS A 119 3.67 9.00 -7.31
N VAL A 120 4.51 9.42 -8.27
CA VAL A 120 5.59 8.60 -8.85
C VAL A 120 6.91 9.26 -8.48
N PHE A 121 7.82 8.48 -7.93
CA PHE A 121 9.17 8.90 -7.60
C PHE A 121 10.17 8.13 -8.45
N THR A 122 11.23 8.81 -8.86
CA THR A 122 12.36 8.20 -9.56
C THR A 122 13.55 8.14 -8.63
N ALA A 123 14.07 6.94 -8.35
CA ALA A 123 15.18 6.73 -7.43
C ALA A 123 16.10 5.59 -7.90
N ALA A 124 17.26 5.45 -7.26
CA ALA A 124 18.10 4.27 -7.44
C ALA A 124 17.44 3.06 -6.76
N GLY A 125 17.60 1.89 -7.36
CA GLY A 125 17.12 0.63 -6.81
C GLY A 125 18.03 -0.54 -7.18
N VAL A 126 17.62 -1.74 -6.75
CA VAL A 126 18.39 -2.97 -6.97
C VAL A 126 17.56 -3.97 -7.76
N GLN A 127 18.22 -4.72 -8.63
CA GLN A 127 17.66 -5.84 -9.39
C GLN A 127 18.54 -7.09 -9.25
N PRO A 128 17.97 -8.29 -9.32
CA PRO A 128 18.78 -9.51 -9.38
C PRO A 128 19.59 -9.56 -10.68
N SER A 129 20.78 -10.15 -10.63
CA SER A 129 21.50 -10.49 -11.86
C SER A 129 20.81 -11.62 -12.62
N ALA A 130 20.88 -11.57 -13.95
CA ALA A 130 20.41 -12.65 -14.81
C ALA A 130 21.39 -13.84 -14.78
N GLY A 131 20.86 -15.06 -14.92
CA GLY A 131 21.64 -16.29 -15.01
C GLY A 131 21.37 -17.25 -13.87
N ALA A 132 22.37 -18.07 -13.51
CA ALA A 132 22.23 -19.13 -12.51
C ALA A 132 22.14 -18.62 -11.07
N SER A 133 22.56 -17.38 -10.81
CA SER A 133 22.53 -16.75 -9.49
C SER A 133 21.94 -15.34 -9.57
N PRO A 134 21.02 -14.96 -8.67
CA PRO A 134 20.50 -13.59 -8.59
C PRO A 134 21.53 -12.60 -8.02
N LEU A 135 22.66 -13.11 -7.52
CA LEU A 135 23.77 -12.34 -6.95
C LEU A 135 25.03 -12.43 -7.84
N PRO A 136 25.85 -11.36 -7.87
CA PRO A 136 25.68 -10.07 -7.18
C PRO A 136 24.51 -9.25 -7.75
N ILE A 137 23.97 -8.31 -6.97
CA ILE A 137 22.88 -7.44 -7.42
C ILE A 137 23.33 -6.48 -8.52
N GLN A 138 22.38 -6.01 -9.32
CA GLN A 138 22.55 -4.90 -10.27
C GLN A 138 21.97 -3.62 -9.66
N GLN A 139 22.73 -2.53 -9.70
CA GLN A 139 22.25 -1.20 -9.32
C GLN A 139 21.58 -0.56 -10.54
N VAL A 140 20.34 -0.11 -10.39
CA VAL A 140 19.59 0.57 -11.44
C VAL A 140 19.31 2.00 -11.01
N ASN A 141 19.87 2.95 -11.75
CA ASN A 141 19.57 4.36 -11.55
C ASN A 141 18.27 4.69 -12.30
N GLY A 142 17.29 5.26 -11.60
CA GLY A 142 16.06 5.74 -12.22
C GLY A 142 14.90 4.75 -12.24
N MET A 143 14.83 3.84 -11.28
CA MET A 143 13.64 3.02 -11.04
C MET A 143 12.46 3.91 -10.60
N SER A 144 11.27 3.57 -11.10
CA SER A 144 10.02 4.26 -10.74
C SER A 144 9.33 3.56 -9.58
N TYR A 145 8.94 4.33 -8.58
CA TYR A 145 8.18 3.87 -7.42
C TYR A 145 6.88 4.67 -7.33
N TRP A 146 5.75 3.97 -7.34
CA TRP A 146 4.43 4.60 -7.29
C TRP A 146 3.76 4.37 -5.95
N PHE A 147 3.11 5.42 -5.43
CA PHE A 147 2.34 5.39 -4.19
C PHE A 147 1.06 6.23 -4.32
N TYR A 148 -0.01 5.78 -3.67
CA TYR A 148 -1.18 6.59 -3.39
C TYR A 148 -1.07 7.14 -1.98
N GLN A 149 -0.84 8.45 -1.87
CA GLN A 149 -0.36 9.10 -0.65
C GLN A 149 -1.37 10.09 -0.09
N ALA A 150 -1.52 10.12 1.23
CA ALA A 150 -2.22 11.17 1.98
C ALA A 150 -1.45 11.57 3.24
N ASP A 151 -1.71 12.78 3.73
CA ASP A 151 -1.22 13.24 5.03
C ASP A 151 -2.18 12.77 6.14
N VAL A 152 -1.63 12.46 7.31
CA VAL A 152 -2.39 12.23 8.55
C VAL A 152 -2.82 13.58 9.11
N ILE A 153 -4.13 13.82 9.14
CA ILE A 153 -4.71 15.05 9.69
C ILE A 153 -4.84 14.94 11.21
N LYS A 154 -5.34 13.81 11.72
CA LYS A 154 -5.49 13.53 13.15
C LYS A 154 -5.64 12.04 13.44
N PRO A 155 -5.23 11.56 14.63
CA PRO A 155 -5.51 10.19 15.06
C PRO A 155 -7.01 9.89 15.16
N GLY A 156 -7.35 8.61 15.02
CA GLY A 156 -8.72 8.13 15.11
C GLY A 156 -8.95 6.80 14.40
N THR A 157 -10.21 6.37 14.40
CA THR A 157 -10.67 5.22 13.60
C THR A 157 -11.42 5.75 12.40
N GLU A 158 -11.04 5.30 11.22
CA GLU A 158 -11.69 5.65 9.96
C GLU A 158 -11.95 4.36 9.16
N ASN A 159 -13.16 4.27 8.61
CA ASN A 159 -13.56 3.16 7.77
C ASN A 159 -13.48 3.61 6.30
N TYR A 160 -12.78 2.85 5.48
CA TYR A 160 -12.49 3.22 4.09
C TYR A 160 -13.09 2.24 3.11
N ASN A 161 -13.38 2.73 1.91
CA ASN A 161 -13.49 1.92 0.72
C ASN A 161 -12.17 2.04 -0.05
N VAL A 162 -11.46 0.93 -0.20
CA VAL A 162 -10.25 0.86 -1.03
C VAL A 162 -10.61 0.20 -2.34
N SER A 163 -10.57 0.97 -3.42
CA SER A 163 -10.88 0.49 -4.77
C SER A 163 -9.63 0.24 -5.59
N PHE A 164 -9.59 -0.89 -6.29
CA PHE A 164 -8.49 -1.28 -7.13
C PHE A 164 -8.96 -1.87 -8.47
N ALA A 165 -8.12 -1.73 -9.49
CA ALA A 165 -8.29 -2.37 -10.79
C ALA A 165 -7.46 -3.64 -10.82
N LEU A 166 -8.04 -4.76 -11.25
CA LEU A 166 -7.35 -6.02 -11.49
C LEU A 166 -7.16 -6.21 -12.98
N TYR A 167 -5.93 -6.52 -13.39
CA TYR A 167 -5.54 -6.84 -14.75
C TYR A 167 -4.99 -8.26 -14.83
N THR A 168 -5.31 -8.97 -15.91
CA THR A 168 -4.78 -10.30 -16.22
C THR A 168 -3.97 -10.24 -17.52
N MET A 169 -2.85 -10.94 -17.58
CA MET A 169 -2.09 -11.07 -18.83
C MET A 169 -2.84 -11.94 -19.84
N ASP A 170 -3.12 -11.37 -21.02
CA ASP A 170 -3.49 -12.14 -22.19
C ASP A 170 -2.26 -12.85 -22.74
N ARG A 171 -2.19 -14.18 -22.56
CA ARG A 171 -1.06 -15.00 -23.05
C ARG A 171 -0.88 -14.97 -24.56
N ALA A 172 -1.94 -14.69 -25.33
CA ALA A 172 -1.84 -14.63 -26.79
C ALA A 172 -1.12 -13.37 -27.26
N SER A 173 -1.32 -12.24 -26.57
CA SER A 173 -0.76 -10.95 -26.98
C SER A 173 0.36 -10.44 -26.07
N GLY A 174 0.55 -11.03 -24.89
CA GLY A 174 1.44 -10.53 -23.83
C GLY A 174 0.97 -9.22 -23.19
N ASN A 175 -0.28 -8.79 -23.42
CA ASN A 175 -0.79 -7.52 -22.91
C ASN A 175 -1.65 -7.72 -21.67
N MET A 176 -1.59 -6.76 -20.76
CA MET A 176 -2.49 -6.70 -19.61
C MET A 176 -3.88 -6.27 -20.05
N LYS A 177 -4.91 -7.03 -19.68
CA LYS A 177 -6.32 -6.70 -19.92
C LYS A 177 -7.03 -6.49 -18.60
N LEU A 178 -7.90 -5.48 -18.54
CA LEU A 178 -8.74 -5.24 -17.38
C LEU A 178 -9.65 -6.45 -17.17
N PHE A 179 -9.58 -7.04 -15.98
CA PHE A 179 -10.49 -8.08 -15.51
C PHE A 179 -11.69 -7.48 -14.78
N GLY A 180 -11.47 -6.38 -14.06
CA GLY A 180 -12.54 -5.62 -13.42
C GLY A 180 -12.03 -4.69 -12.33
N TYR A 181 -12.95 -3.85 -11.86
CA TYR A 181 -12.79 -2.99 -10.70
C TYR A 181 -13.44 -3.63 -9.48
N PHE A 182 -12.73 -3.57 -8.36
CA PHE A 182 -13.12 -4.18 -7.09
C PHE A 182 -12.93 -3.19 -5.94
N VAL A 183 -13.67 -3.39 -4.86
CA VAL A 183 -13.60 -2.58 -3.64
C VAL A 183 -13.76 -3.46 -2.41
N TRP A 184 -12.95 -3.20 -1.39
CA TRP A 184 -13.16 -3.76 -0.05
C TRP A 184 -13.14 -2.64 1.00
N ASP A 185 -13.64 -2.94 2.19
CA ASP A 185 -13.92 -1.99 3.25
C ASP A 185 -13.05 -2.19 4.52
N PRO A 186 -11.73 -1.90 4.47
CA PRO A 186 -10.88 -2.09 5.64
C PRO A 186 -11.15 -1.07 6.73
N THR A 187 -10.90 -1.48 7.98
CA THR A 187 -10.78 -0.56 9.12
C THR A 187 -9.32 -0.22 9.33
N ILE A 188 -8.99 1.08 9.32
CA ILE A 188 -7.65 1.55 9.69
C ILE A 188 -7.76 2.41 10.94
N ILE A 189 -6.97 2.05 11.94
CA ILE A 189 -6.88 2.78 13.20
C ILE A 189 -5.53 3.48 13.24
N VAL A 190 -5.56 4.80 13.34
CA VAL A 190 -4.37 5.62 13.57
C VAL A 190 -4.34 6.06 15.03
N LYS A 191 -3.28 5.67 15.74
CA LYS A 191 -3.06 6.04 17.14
C LYS A 191 -1.97 7.09 17.27
#